data_AF-A0AAU1X3J6-F1
#
_entry.id   AF-A0AAU1X3J6-F1
#
_cell.length_a   1.000
_cell.length_b   1.000
_cell.length_c   1.000
_cell.angle_alpha   90.00
_cell.angle_beta   90.00
_cell.angle_gamma   90.00
#
_symmetry.space_group_name_H-M   'P 1'
#
loop_
_entity.id
_entity.type
_entity.pdbx_description
1 polymer ?
#
loop_
_entity_poly.entity_id
_entity_poly.type
_entity_poly.pdbx_seq_one_letter_code
_entity_poly.pdbx_strand_id
1 'polypeptide(L)' 'MLDTSRGDAPAQTAEEPRGCLFALSQPPLMIFLTVVGALLLMAALHDLFLL' A
#
# COMPACT_ATOMS: atom_id res chain seq x y z
N MET A 1 19.95 -13.77 6.04
CA MET A 1 18.71 -14.59 5.97
C MET A 1 18.16 -14.63 7.37
N LEU A 2 17.38 -13.61 7.77
CA LEU A 2 16.88 -13.49 9.15
C LEU A 2 15.36 -13.33 9.11
N ASP A 3 14.72 -14.15 9.94
CA ASP A 3 13.36 -14.06 10.46
C ASP A 3 12.18 -14.19 9.48
N THR A 4 11.78 -15.44 9.25
CA THR A 4 10.45 -15.82 8.74
C THR A 4 9.75 -16.82 9.67
N SER A 5 9.82 -16.68 11.00
CA SER A 5 9.02 -17.55 11.87
C SER A 5 8.85 -17.03 13.30
N ARG A 6 7.94 -16.07 13.48
CA ARG A 6 7.22 -15.96 14.77
C ARG A 6 5.80 -15.48 14.55
N GLY A 7 5.05 -16.27 13.78
CA GLY A 7 3.60 -16.28 13.87
C GLY A 7 3.16 -17.00 15.15
N ASP A 8 2.17 -16.41 15.82
CA ASP A 8 1.07 -17.03 16.59
C ASP A 8 1.44 -18.16 17.58
N ALA A 9 1.21 -18.12 18.90
CA ALA A 9 0.12 -17.59 19.75
C ALA A 9 0.62 -17.65 21.23
N PRO A 10 -0.13 -17.31 22.33
CA PRO A 10 -1.57 -17.07 22.41
C PRO A 10 -2.03 -15.88 23.28
N ALA A 11 -3.31 -15.56 23.07
CA ALA A 11 -4.25 -14.89 23.98
C ALA A 11 -4.25 -13.35 24.04
N GLN A 12 -5.42 -12.83 23.63
CA GLN A 12 -6.07 -11.61 24.11
C GLN A 12 -5.60 -10.31 23.47
N THR A 13 -6.33 -9.94 22.42
CA THR A 13 -6.92 -8.61 22.12
C THR A 13 -6.82 -8.45 20.61
N ALA A 14 -7.95 -8.18 19.96
CA ALA A 14 -7.98 -7.84 18.55
C ALA A 14 -7.18 -6.55 18.32
N GLU A 15 -5.86 -6.68 18.14
CA GLU A 15 -5.01 -5.62 17.64
C GLU A 15 -5.26 -5.59 16.13
N GLU A 16 -6.25 -4.78 15.77
CA GLU A 16 -6.66 -4.44 14.41
C GLU A 16 -5.43 -4.37 13.48
N PRO A 17 -5.47 -4.91 12.23
CA PRO A 17 -4.34 -5.04 11.29
C PRO A 17 -3.87 -3.69 10.72
N ARG A 18 -3.74 -2.69 11.58
CA ARG A 18 -3.27 -1.35 11.29
C ARG A 18 -1.83 -1.35 10.83
N GLY A 19 -1.04 -2.41 11.08
CA GLY A 19 0.36 -2.48 10.66
C GLY A 19 0.58 -2.31 9.14
N CYS A 20 -0.25 -2.94 8.30
CA CYS A 20 -0.15 -2.79 6.84
C CYS A 20 -0.74 -1.46 6.36
N LEU A 21 -1.84 -1.02 6.98
CA LEU A 21 -2.48 0.27 6.70
C LEU A 21 -1.57 1.45 7.09
N PHE A 22 -0.76 1.31 8.16
CA PHE A 22 0.23 2.29 8.62
C PHE A 22 1.50 2.28 7.76
N ALA A 23 1.90 1.11 7.25
CA ALA A 23 2.99 0.99 6.28
C ALA A 23 2.60 1.63 4.93
N LEU A 24 1.35 1.46 4.50
CA LEU A 24 0.79 2.12 3.31
C LEU A 24 0.54 3.61 3.52
N SER A 25 0.17 4.02 4.74
CA SER A 25 0.01 5.43 5.09
C SER A 25 1.32 6.11 5.47
N GLN A 26 2.47 5.44 5.31
CA GLN A 26 3.76 6.12 5.42
C GLN A 26 3.72 7.32 4.47
N PRO A 27 3.89 8.56 5.00
CA PRO A 27 3.85 9.77 4.21
C PRO A 27 4.67 9.69 2.90
N PRO A 28 5.90 9.12 2.87
CA PRO A 28 6.65 9.00 1.63
C PRO A 28 6.04 8.02 0.61
N LEU A 29 5.51 6.87 1.05
CA LEU A 29 4.98 5.85 0.15
C LEU A 29 3.60 6.25 -0.42
N MET A 30 2.81 6.96 0.38
CA MET A 30 1.52 7.53 -0.06
C MET A 30 1.70 8.51 -1.23
N ILE A 31 2.72 9.38 -1.16
CA ILE A 31 3.03 10.33 -2.24
C ILE A 31 3.49 9.59 -3.50
N PHE A 32 4.33 8.57 -3.36
CA PHE A 32 4.76 7.74 -4.48
C PHE A 32 3.58 7.09 -5.22
N LEU A 33 2.68 6.44 -4.47
CA LEU A 33 1.46 5.84 -5.05
C LEU A 33 0.58 6.89 -5.75
N THR A 34 0.46 8.07 -5.16
CA THR A 34 -0.33 9.17 -5.74
C THR A 34 0.25 9.64 -7.08
N VAL A 35 1.58 9.79 -7.17
CA VAL A 35 2.26 10.19 -8.40
C VAL A 35 2.08 9.13 -9.48
N VAL A 36 2.33 7.85 -9.17
CA VAL A 36 2.18 6.76 -10.14
C VAL A 36 0.72 6.64 -10.59
N GLY A 37 -0.23 6.72 -9.66
CA GLY A 37 -1.66 6.70 -9.98
C GLY A 37 -2.08 7.84 -10.91
N ALA A 38 -1.58 9.06 -10.69
CA ALA A 38 -1.86 10.20 -11.55
C ALA A 38 -1.26 10.03 -12.96
N LEU A 39 -0.03 9.51 -13.06
CA LEU A 39 0.61 9.21 -14.35
C LEU A 39 -0.19 8.15 -15.14
N LEU A 40 -0.61 7.08 -14.47
CA LEU A 40 -1.44 6.03 -15.09
C LEU A 40 -2.82 6.55 -15.52
N LEU A 41 -3.46 7.38 -14.69
CA LEU A 41 -4.75 7.98 -15.02
C LEU A 41 -4.64 8.88 -16.26
N MET A 42 -3.64 9.75 -16.32
CA MET A 42 -3.41 10.62 -17.47
C MET A 42 -3.12 9.81 -18.74
N ALA A 43 -2.33 8.74 -18.64
CA ALA A 43 -2.06 7.85 -19.76
C ALA A 43 -3.34 7.15 -20.24
N ALA A 44 -4.18 6.64 -19.33
CA ALA A 44 -5.45 6.01 -19.67
C ALA A 44 -6.45 6.99 -20.31
N LEU A 45 -6.52 8.23 -19.82
CA LEU A 45 -7.32 9.28 -20.44
C LEU A 45 -6.79 9.62 -21.84
N HIS A 46 -5.48 9.76 -22.00
CA HIS A 46 -4.89 9.98 -23.32
C HIS A 46 -5.21 8.83 -24.27
N ASP A 47 -5.11 7.58 -23.81
CA ASP A 47 -5.43 6.40 -24.60
C ASP A 47 -6.91 6.38 -25.02
N LEU A 48 -7.84 6.64 -24.09
CA LEU A 48 -9.27 6.56 -24.37
C LEU A 48 -9.81 7.72 -25.23
N PHE A 49 -9.18 8.90 -25.17
CA PHE A 49 -9.69 10.12 -25.82
C PHE A 49 -8.88 10.59 -27.03
N LEU A 50 -7.61 10.18 -27.17
CA LEU A 50 -6.74 10.61 -28.28
C LEU A 50 -6.39 9.48 -29.27
N LEU A 51 -6.75 8.23 -28.98
CA LEU A 51 -6.91 7.17 -30.00
C LEU A 51 -8.36 7.11 -30.49
#